data_AF-A0A355IAF4-F1
#
_entry.id   AF-A0A355IAF4-F1
#
_cell.length_a   1.000
_cell.length_b   1.000
_cell.length_c   1.000
_cell.angle_alpha   90.00
_cell.angle_beta   90.00
_cell.angle_gamma   90.00
#
_symmetry.space_group_name_H-M   'P 1'
#
loop_
_entity.id
_entity.type
_entity.pdbx_description
1 polymer ?
#
loop_
_entity_poly.entity_id
_entity_poly.type
_entity_poly.pdbx_seq_one_letter_code
_entity_poly.pdbx_strand_id
1 'polypeptide(L)'
;ALNQYLNDQLNDMFKAAIENAKAKEQEELDNQAAATKETLVEKPAIVTTEEELEAFFLVKFLLKDAVDVKRISYKDTTRYLGVLLDNNVTKWVCRFYLSQNPKYLALPGKNKTENKITITGVDDIPLYKNELREAAKAYLG
;
A
#
# COMPACT_ATOMS: atom_id res chain seq x y z
N ALA A 1 70.99 -4.92 22.88
CA ALA A 1 70.18 -3.97 22.09
C ALA A 1 69.19 -4.68 21.13
N LEU A 2 68.57 -5.80 21.53
CA LEU A 2 67.60 -6.55 20.70
C LEU A 2 66.14 -6.36 21.18
N ASN A 3 65.95 -6.11 22.48
CA ASN A 3 64.62 -5.89 23.07
C ASN A 3 63.97 -4.55 22.71
N GLN A 4 64.75 -3.53 22.35
CA GLN A 4 64.19 -2.24 21.91
C GLN A 4 63.57 -2.35 20.51
N TYR A 5 64.23 -3.07 19.60
CA TYR A 5 63.71 -3.30 18.24
C TYR A 5 62.40 -4.10 18.23
N LEU A 6 62.29 -5.10 19.10
CA LEU A 6 61.05 -5.88 19.28
C LEU A 6 59.89 -5.01 19.83
N ASN A 7 60.20 -4.05 20.70
CA ASN A 7 59.19 -3.17 21.28
C ASN A 7 58.72 -2.10 20.29
N ASP A 8 59.62 -1.58 19.46
CA ASP A 8 59.27 -0.62 18.39
C ASP A 8 58.40 -1.27 17.31
N GLN A 9 58.71 -2.51 16.91
CA GLN A 9 57.89 -3.27 15.95
C GLN A 9 56.47 -3.53 16.47
N LEU A 10 56.32 -3.87 17.75
CA LEU A 10 55.01 -4.07 18.36
C LEU A 10 54.20 -2.77 18.41
N ASN A 11 54.85 -1.65 18.72
CA ASN A 11 54.19 -0.35 18.83
C ASN A 11 53.74 0.18 17.46
N ASP A 12 54.55 -0.03 16.42
CA ASP A 12 54.19 0.33 15.05
C ASP A 12 53.03 -0.53 14.54
N MET A 13 53.01 -1.82 14.87
CA MET A 13 51.91 -2.71 14.50
C MET A 13 50.61 -2.34 15.24
N PHE A 14 50.72 -1.93 16.51
CA PHE A 14 49.57 -1.46 17.30
C PHE A 14 48.99 -0.16 16.75
N LYS A 15 49.85 0.80 16.38
CA LYS A 15 49.42 2.05 15.74
C LYS A 15 48.78 1.80 14.36
N ALA A 16 49.40 0.95 13.55
CA ALA A 16 48.87 0.59 12.23
C ALA A 16 47.50 -0.11 12.31
N ALA A 17 47.25 -0.89 13.36
CA ALA A 17 45.96 -1.53 13.60
C ALA A 17 44.88 -0.51 14.01
N ILE A 18 45.24 0.48 14.85
CA ILE A 18 44.31 1.54 15.29
C ILE A 18 43.99 2.50 14.14
N GLU A 19 44.96 2.86 13.30
CA GLU A 19 44.70 3.67 12.10
C GLU A 19 43.87 2.92 11.06
N ASN A 20 44.10 1.61 10.87
CA ASN A 20 43.23 0.78 10.03
C ASN A 20 41.79 0.66 10.58
N ALA A 21 41.61 0.61 11.90
CA ALA A 21 40.27 0.59 12.51
C ALA A 21 39.53 1.92 12.28
N LYS A 22 40.22 3.06 12.40
CA LYS A 22 39.65 4.38 12.07
C LYS A 22 39.31 4.56 10.59
N ALA A 23 40.12 3.99 9.68
CA ALA A 23 39.81 4.00 8.25
C ALA A 23 38.58 3.14 7.91
N LYS A 24 38.39 2.02 8.63
CA LYS A 24 37.22 1.13 8.46
C LYS A 24 35.91 1.74 8.97
N GLU A 25 35.94 2.47 10.08
CA GLU A 25 34.76 3.20 10.58
C GLU A 25 34.33 4.34 9.63
N GLN A 26 35.29 4.94 8.90
CA GLN A 26 34.99 5.97 7.91
C GLN A 26 34.47 5.39 6.57
N GLU A 27 34.93 4.20 6.17
CA GLU A 27 34.41 3.48 4.99
C GLU A 27 33.02 2.84 5.26
N GLU A 28 32.69 2.42 6.48
CA GLU A 28 31.33 1.93 6.81
C GLU A 28 30.28 3.06 6.90
N LEU A 29 30.69 4.29 7.20
CA LEU A 29 29.81 5.47 7.14
C LEU A 29 29.59 5.98 5.70
N ASP A 30 30.53 5.75 4.78
CA ASP A 30 30.38 6.16 3.37
C ASP A 30 29.75 5.06 2.47
N ASN A 31 29.92 3.77 2.82
CA ASN A 31 29.22 2.68 2.14
C ASN A 31 27.74 2.53 2.54
N GLN A 32 27.27 3.17 3.62
CA GLN A 32 25.84 3.33 3.89
C GLN A 32 25.20 4.51 3.15
N ALA A 33 25.99 5.33 2.44
CA ALA A 33 25.48 6.45 1.65
C ALA A 33 25.45 6.20 0.13
N ALA A 34 26.10 5.12 -0.36
CA ALA A 34 26.29 4.88 -1.80
C ALA A 34 25.87 3.48 -2.31
N ALA A 35 25.27 2.63 -1.49
CA ALA A 35 24.60 1.42 -1.96
C ALA A 35 23.08 1.64 -1.94
N THR A 36 22.56 1.98 -3.11
CA THR A 36 21.15 1.85 -3.47
C THR A 36 20.23 2.97 -2.97
N LYS A 37 20.55 4.20 -3.38
CA LYS A 37 19.57 5.06 -4.06
C LYS A 37 19.20 4.47 -5.44
N GLU A 38 18.90 3.17 -5.51
CA GLU A 38 17.76 2.82 -6.33
C GLU A 38 16.60 3.23 -5.45
N THR A 39 16.09 4.43 -5.72
CA THR A 39 14.65 4.58 -5.75
C THR A 39 14.19 3.50 -6.74
N LEU A 40 14.07 2.25 -6.27
CA LEU A 40 13.02 1.39 -6.70
C LEU A 40 11.81 2.29 -6.47
N VAL A 41 11.42 2.98 -7.53
CA VAL A 41 10.01 3.25 -7.76
C VAL A 41 9.45 1.84 -7.74
N GLU A 42 9.16 1.32 -6.54
CA GLU A 42 8.36 0.14 -6.37
C GLU A 42 7.14 0.50 -7.19
N LYS A 43 7.05 -0.14 -8.37
CA LYS A 43 5.84 -0.07 -9.17
C LYS A 43 4.76 -0.39 -8.15
N PRO A 44 3.79 0.52 -7.95
CA PRO A 44 2.94 0.43 -6.79
C PRO A 44 2.21 -0.90 -6.88
N ALA A 45 2.67 -1.84 -6.04
CA ALA A 45 2.27 -3.22 -6.12
C ALA A 45 0.78 -3.26 -5.76
N ILE A 46 0.03 -4.07 -6.50
CA ILE A 46 -1.36 -4.31 -6.17
C ILE A 46 -1.33 -5.17 -4.90
N VAL A 47 -1.46 -4.51 -3.75
CA VAL A 47 -1.49 -5.14 -2.43
C VAL A 47 -2.89 -4.92 -1.90
N THR A 48 -3.70 -5.98 -1.95
CA THR A 48 -5.02 -5.95 -1.32
C THR A 48 -4.82 -5.93 0.19
N THR A 49 -5.11 -4.79 0.79
CA THR A 49 -5.01 -4.60 2.24
C THR A 49 -6.18 -5.27 2.95
N GLU A 50 -6.00 -5.60 4.23
CA GLU A 50 -7.06 -6.18 5.05
C GLU A 50 -8.27 -5.23 5.15
N GLU A 51 -7.99 -3.92 5.22
CA GLU A 51 -9.02 -2.87 5.24
C GLU A 51 -9.89 -2.88 3.97
N GLU A 52 -9.28 -3.09 2.80
CA GLU A 52 -9.99 -3.18 1.53
C GLU A 52 -10.86 -4.43 1.44
N LEU A 53 -10.39 -5.56 1.97
CA LEU A 53 -11.18 -6.79 2.07
C LEU A 53 -12.38 -6.61 3.01
N GLU A 54 -12.17 -5.96 4.15
CA GLU A 54 -13.23 -5.66 5.11
C GLU A 54 -14.33 -4.80 4.46
N ALA A 55 -13.93 -3.71 3.78
CA ALA A 55 -14.84 -2.86 3.02
C ALA A 55 -15.62 -3.63 1.95
N PHE A 56 -14.95 -4.54 1.23
CA PHE A 56 -15.59 -5.42 0.26
C PHE A 56 -16.64 -6.33 0.89
N PHE A 57 -16.30 -7.02 1.98
CA PHE A 57 -17.24 -7.91 2.67
C PHE A 57 -18.43 -7.16 3.25
N LEU A 58 -18.20 -5.96 3.77
CA LEU A 58 -19.26 -5.09 4.28
C LEU A 58 -20.23 -4.70 3.16
N VAL A 59 -19.75 -4.24 2.00
CA VAL A 59 -20.62 -3.95 0.85
C VAL A 59 -21.34 -5.19 0.35
N LYS A 60 -20.65 -6.32 0.26
CA LYS A 60 -21.25 -7.60 -0.12
C LYS A 60 -22.41 -7.98 0.82
N PHE A 61 -22.26 -7.74 2.12
CA PHE A 61 -23.33 -7.95 3.09
C PHE A 61 -24.48 -6.96 2.94
N LEU A 62 -24.20 -5.68 2.70
CA LEU A 62 -25.22 -4.63 2.53
C LEU A 62 -26.09 -4.84 1.28
N LEU A 63 -25.50 -5.44 0.23
CA LEU A 63 -26.12 -5.72 -1.06
C LEU A 63 -26.81 -7.08 -1.15
N LYS A 64 -26.65 -7.97 -0.17
CA LYS A 64 -27.19 -9.35 -0.20
C LYS A 64 -28.71 -9.43 -0.47
N ASP A 65 -29.47 -8.41 -0.04
CA ASP A 65 -30.93 -8.36 -0.23
C ASP A 65 -31.32 -7.80 -1.61
N ALA A 66 -30.38 -7.15 -2.31
CA ALA A 66 -30.62 -6.51 -3.60
C ALA A 66 -30.08 -7.33 -4.77
N VAL A 67 -28.97 -8.04 -4.58
CA VAL A 67 -28.33 -8.85 -5.62
C VAL A 67 -27.73 -10.13 -5.01
N ASP A 68 -27.69 -11.19 -5.79
CA ASP A 68 -26.99 -12.42 -5.39
C ASP A 68 -25.51 -12.11 -5.10
N VAL A 69 -25.08 -12.45 -3.90
CA VAL A 69 -23.71 -12.28 -3.40
C VAL A 69 -22.65 -12.94 -4.29
N LYS A 70 -23.02 -13.97 -5.08
CA LYS A 70 -22.12 -14.61 -6.05
C LYS A 70 -21.80 -13.73 -7.25
N ARG A 71 -22.67 -12.76 -7.57
CA ARG A 71 -22.48 -11.82 -8.68
C ARG A 71 -21.59 -10.64 -8.29
N ILE A 72 -21.36 -10.45 -7.00
CA ILE A 72 -20.52 -9.38 -6.46
C ILE A 72 -19.08 -9.87 -6.39
N SER A 73 -18.20 -9.28 -7.19
CA SER A 73 -16.76 -9.51 -7.16
C SER A 73 -16.02 -8.22 -6.87
N TYR A 74 -14.71 -8.32 -6.61
CA TYR A 74 -13.85 -7.15 -6.53
C TYR A 74 -12.72 -7.26 -7.53
N LYS A 75 -12.21 -6.11 -7.94
CA LYS A 75 -10.97 -5.98 -8.70
C LYS A 75 -10.09 -4.99 -7.98
N ASP A 76 -8.94 -5.48 -7.56
CA ASP A 76 -7.93 -4.65 -6.96
C ASP A 76 -7.14 -3.89 -8.03
N THR A 77 -6.76 -2.67 -7.71
CA THR A 77 -5.91 -1.81 -8.53
C THR A 77 -4.95 -1.07 -7.63
N THR A 78 -3.85 -0.60 -8.21
CA THR A 78 -2.85 0.26 -7.57
C THR A 78 -3.40 1.41 -6.70
N ARG A 79 -4.58 1.97 -7.03
CA ARG A 79 -5.11 3.17 -6.37
C ARG A 79 -6.40 2.94 -5.59
N TYR A 80 -7.10 1.86 -5.90
CA TYR A 80 -8.43 1.60 -5.37
C TYR A 80 -8.83 0.13 -5.53
N LEU A 81 -9.68 -0.33 -4.63
CA LEU A 81 -10.42 -1.58 -4.80
C LEU A 81 -11.79 -1.28 -5.40
N GLY A 82 -12.07 -1.84 -6.58
CA GLY A 82 -13.34 -1.70 -7.27
C GLY A 82 -14.28 -2.86 -6.96
N VAL A 83 -15.49 -2.59 -6.49
CA VAL A 83 -16.55 -3.59 -6.34
C VAL A 83 -17.35 -3.65 -7.63
N LEU A 84 -17.41 -4.84 -8.23
CA LEU A 84 -17.98 -5.10 -9.53
C LEU A 84 -19.20 -6.02 -9.41
N LEU A 85 -20.10 -5.88 -10.38
CA LEU A 85 -21.19 -6.80 -10.61
C LEU A 85 -20.92 -7.65 -11.86
N ASP A 86 -21.25 -8.93 -11.80
CA ASP A 86 -21.05 -9.91 -12.88
C ASP A 86 -19.60 -10.02 -13.35
N ASN A 87 -18.63 -9.70 -12.49
CA ASN A 87 -17.22 -9.61 -12.83
C ASN A 87 -16.92 -8.69 -14.03
N ASN A 88 -17.74 -7.65 -14.22
CA ASN A 88 -17.61 -6.72 -15.33
C ASN A 88 -17.14 -5.34 -14.86
N VAL A 89 -16.02 -4.87 -15.40
CA VAL A 89 -15.41 -3.58 -15.07
C VAL A 89 -16.29 -2.37 -15.41
N THR A 90 -17.23 -2.50 -16.34
CA THR A 90 -18.18 -1.43 -16.68
C THR A 90 -19.37 -1.39 -15.73
N LYS A 91 -19.65 -2.50 -15.03
CA LYS A 91 -20.70 -2.64 -14.02
C LYS A 91 -20.12 -2.54 -12.61
N TRP A 92 -19.48 -1.43 -12.30
CA TRP A 92 -18.90 -1.21 -10.98
C TRP A 92 -19.92 -0.54 -10.04
N VAL A 93 -20.07 -1.07 -8.83
CA VAL A 93 -21.03 -0.58 -7.84
C VAL A 93 -20.42 0.54 -6.99
N CYS A 94 -19.17 0.37 -6.57
CA CYS A 94 -18.40 1.38 -5.87
C CYS A 94 -16.90 1.16 -6.03
N ARG A 95 -16.09 2.16 -5.65
CA ARG A 95 -14.63 2.05 -5.56
C ARG A 95 -14.15 2.64 -4.24
N PHE A 96 -13.21 1.96 -3.59
CA PHE A 96 -12.62 2.42 -2.33
C PHE A 96 -11.21 2.91 -2.56
N TYR A 97 -10.92 4.11 -2.07
CA TYR A 97 -9.58 4.70 -2.06
C TYR A 97 -9.13 4.81 -0.59
N LEU A 98 -8.73 3.67 0.00
CA LEU A 98 -8.41 3.58 1.43
C LEU A 98 -6.93 3.86 1.73
N SER A 99 -6.05 3.63 0.76
CA SER A 99 -4.60 3.91 0.88
C SER A 99 -4.25 5.40 0.81
N GLN A 100 -5.25 6.27 0.56
CA GLN A 100 -5.08 7.73 0.48
C GLN A 100 -5.61 8.40 1.74
N ASN A 101 -5.03 9.54 2.09
CA ASN A 101 -5.55 10.41 3.15
C ASN A 101 -5.93 11.78 2.56
N PRO A 102 -7.21 12.21 2.66
CA PRO A 102 -8.31 11.48 3.29
C PRO A 102 -8.78 10.29 2.43
N LYS A 103 -9.50 9.35 3.04
CA LYS A 103 -10.04 8.15 2.37
C LYS A 103 -11.30 8.53 1.59
N TYR A 104 -11.57 7.80 0.51
CA TYR A 104 -12.76 8.07 -0.32
C TYR A 104 -13.54 6.82 -0.70
N LEU A 105 -14.86 6.95 -0.70
CA LEU A 105 -15.81 6.06 -1.37
C LEU A 105 -16.29 6.74 -2.65
N ALA A 106 -16.09 6.11 -3.80
CA ALA A 106 -16.64 6.58 -5.06
C ALA A 106 -17.84 5.74 -5.50
N LEU A 107 -18.89 6.43 -5.96
CA LEU A 107 -20.12 5.85 -6.50
C LEU A 107 -20.33 6.25 -7.97
N PRO A 108 -20.98 5.40 -8.78
CA PRO A 108 -21.28 5.72 -10.18
C PRO A 108 -22.31 6.84 -10.28
N GLY A 109 -21.96 7.93 -10.96
CA GLY A 109 -22.84 9.05 -11.26
C GLY A 109 -23.56 8.92 -12.61
N LYS A 110 -24.56 9.79 -12.83
CA LYS A 110 -25.47 9.74 -14.00
C LYS A 110 -24.79 9.95 -15.36
N ASN A 111 -23.62 10.61 -15.42
CA ASN A 111 -22.94 10.98 -16.67
C ASN A 111 -21.52 10.39 -16.80
N LYS A 112 -21.32 9.12 -16.41
CA LYS A 112 -19.98 8.50 -16.31
C LYS A 112 -19.02 9.24 -15.38
N THR A 113 -19.52 10.16 -14.56
CA THR A 113 -18.77 10.82 -13.51
C THR A 113 -18.72 9.90 -12.29
N GLU A 114 -17.60 9.92 -11.57
CA GLU A 114 -17.50 9.29 -10.26
C GLU A 114 -17.80 10.32 -9.18
N ASN A 115 -18.75 10.02 -8.30
CA ASN A 115 -19.03 10.86 -7.14
C ASN A 115 -18.14 10.38 -5.98
N LYS A 116 -17.12 11.17 -5.62
CA LYS A 116 -16.20 10.86 -4.53
C LYS A 116 -16.70 11.47 -3.23
N ILE A 117 -16.87 10.61 -2.24
CA ILE A 117 -17.34 10.95 -0.91
C ILE A 117 -16.20 10.67 0.05
N THR A 118 -15.81 11.67 0.83
CA THR A 118 -14.80 11.50 1.87
C THR A 118 -15.35 10.64 3.00
N ILE A 119 -14.59 9.62 3.39
CA ILE A 119 -14.90 8.75 4.52
C ILE A 119 -13.74 8.76 5.51
N THR A 120 -14.02 8.52 6.78
CA THR A 120 -13.01 8.41 7.83
C THR A 120 -12.46 6.99 7.88
N GLY A 121 -13.31 5.99 7.63
CA GLY A 121 -12.95 4.58 7.60
C GLY A 121 -14.05 3.68 7.03
N VAL A 122 -13.83 2.38 7.14
CA VAL A 122 -14.76 1.32 6.68
C VAL A 122 -16.11 1.41 7.37
N ASP A 123 -16.14 1.88 8.62
CA ASP A 123 -17.35 2.05 9.45
C ASP A 123 -18.37 3.03 8.87
N ASP A 124 -17.95 3.95 7.98
CA ASP A 124 -18.85 4.91 7.34
C ASP A 124 -19.61 4.33 6.14
N ILE A 125 -19.16 3.19 5.59
CA ILE A 125 -19.76 2.55 4.40
C ILE A 125 -21.27 2.25 4.56
N PRO A 126 -21.77 1.75 5.72
CA PRO A 126 -23.20 1.47 5.92
C PRO A 126 -24.10 2.71 5.79
N LEU A 127 -23.57 3.92 5.98
CA LEU A 127 -24.32 5.17 5.80
C LEU A 127 -24.77 5.35 4.35
N TYR A 128 -24.00 4.82 3.39
CA TYR A 128 -24.26 4.93 1.94
C TYR A 128 -24.94 3.68 1.36
N LYS A 129 -25.58 2.87 2.22
CA LYS A 129 -26.24 1.61 1.84
C LYS A 129 -27.28 1.79 0.74
N ASN A 130 -28.04 2.88 0.77
CA ASN A 130 -29.11 3.09 -0.20
C ASN A 130 -28.54 3.38 -1.58
N GLU A 131 -27.52 4.22 -1.65
CA GLU A 131 -26.83 4.62 -2.86
C GLU A 131 -26.08 3.43 -3.48
N LEU A 132 -25.45 2.60 -2.66
CA LEU A 132 -24.85 1.34 -3.11
C LEU A 132 -25.90 0.39 -3.73
N ARG A 133 -27.08 0.30 -3.10
CA ARG A 133 -28.19 -0.52 -3.63
C ARG A 133 -28.73 0.03 -4.93
N GLU A 134 -28.88 1.35 -5.06
CA GLU A 134 -29.30 1.99 -6.30
C GLU A 134 -28.29 1.77 -7.42
N ALA A 135 -26.99 1.94 -7.13
CA ALA A 135 -25.91 1.67 -8.07
C ALA A 135 -25.94 0.22 -8.56
N ALA A 136 -26.15 -0.75 -7.66
CA ALA A 136 -26.25 -2.16 -8.03
C ALA A 136 -27.49 -2.45 -8.89
N LYS A 137 -28.65 -1.87 -8.52
CA LYS A 137 -29.92 -2.04 -9.26
C LYS A 137 -29.88 -1.45 -10.66
N ALA A 138 -29.10 -0.40 -10.89
CA ALA A 138 -28.94 0.22 -12.21
C ALA A 138 -28.42 -0.77 -13.28
N TYR A 139 -27.80 -1.88 -12.86
CA TYR A 139 -27.28 -2.91 -13.76
C TYR A 139 -28.14 -4.17 -13.84
N LEU A 140 -29.27 -4.21 -13.13
CA LEU A 140 -30.22 -5.34 -13.10
C LEU A 140 -31.39 -5.18 -14.08
N GLY A 141 -31.53 -3.99 -14.69
CA GLY A 141 -32.50 -3.70 -15.74
C GLY A 141 -32.09 -4.19 -17.12
#